data_AF-B2B3E5-F1
#
_entry.id   AF-B2B3E5-F1
#
_cell.length_a   1.000
_cell.length_b   1.000
_cell.length_c   1.000
_cell.angle_alpha   90.00
_cell.angle_beta   90.00
_cell.angle_gamma   90.00
#
_symmetry.space_group_name_H-M   'P 1'
#
loop_
_entity.id
_entity.type
_entity.pdbx_description
1 polymer ?
#
loop_
_entity_poly.entity_id
_entity_poly.type
_entity_poly.pdbx_seq_one_letter_code
_entity_poly.pdbx_strand_id
1 'polypeptide(L)'
;MHNQIVKFIKQNTQVDPISQLTYGNGPRGSPRLQRALASFLNRKFSPLEPAKSDDIIVMAGVTPVIDALTWALCNEGEGIIIPQPPHNPLGRCYPPETIRAIAGFCQAHNLHLISDEIYAQSIYNNPDATDVVPFTSALALDLPIDTQKLHVAYGASKDFCANGLRLGMLHTRNRGLMGAMASNAMLGWPPYLVQDIWAAMLEDTDYTDEFLGKNRELLGESYKVVTDFLKEQGVGYYGNS
;
A
#
# COMPACT_ATOMS: atom_id res chain seq x y z
N MET A 1 -7.48 -14.12 11.17
CA MET A 1 -6.26 -13.63 10.50
C MET A 1 -5.00 -13.74 11.36
N HIS A 2 -4.86 -13.08 12.52
CA HIS A 2 -3.59 -13.05 13.29
C HIS A 2 -2.96 -14.42 13.61
N ASN A 3 -3.74 -15.44 13.97
CA ASN A 3 -3.19 -16.79 14.23
C ASN A 3 -2.53 -17.43 13.01
N GLN A 4 -3.02 -17.15 11.79
CA GLN A 4 -2.40 -17.62 10.55
C GLN A 4 -1.05 -16.94 10.31
N ILE A 5 -0.96 -15.63 10.58
CA ILE A 5 0.31 -14.87 10.51
C ILE A 5 1.32 -15.44 11.51
N VAL A 6 0.91 -15.69 12.76
CA VAL A 6 1.79 -16.29 13.78
C VAL A 6 2.31 -17.66 13.34
N LYS A 7 1.44 -18.51 12.79
CA LYS A 7 1.83 -19.83 12.26
C LYS A 7 2.82 -19.69 11.11
N PHE A 8 2.55 -18.79 10.16
CA PHE A 8 3.42 -18.53 9.03
C PHE A 8 4.81 -18.05 9.48
N ILE A 9 4.87 -17.07 10.38
CA ILE A 9 6.14 -16.55 10.92
C ILE A 9 6.94 -17.69 11.56
N LYS A 10 6.33 -18.49 12.44
CA LYS A 10 7.03 -19.60 13.10
C LYS A 10 7.60 -20.65 12.13
N GLN A 11 6.96 -20.84 10.99
CA GLN A 11 7.38 -21.84 9.99
C GLN A 11 8.41 -21.30 8.99
N ASN A 12 8.38 -19.99 8.71
CA ASN A 12 9.15 -19.37 7.63
C ASN A 12 10.24 -18.40 8.10
N THR A 13 10.42 -18.23 9.41
CA THR A 13 11.49 -17.39 9.95
C THR A 13 12.77 -18.20 10.12
N GLN A 14 13.80 -17.83 9.38
CA GLN A 14 15.18 -18.23 9.66
C GLN A 14 16.01 -16.98 9.90
N VAL A 15 16.88 -17.02 10.91
CA VAL A 15 17.73 -15.89 11.26
C VAL A 15 19.07 -16.00 10.56
N ASP A 16 19.40 -15.02 9.70
CA ASP A 16 20.70 -14.92 9.04
C ASP A 16 21.60 -13.91 9.78
N PRO A 17 22.79 -14.32 10.27
CA PRO A 17 23.62 -13.48 11.13
C PRO A 17 24.21 -12.25 10.44
N ILE A 18 24.25 -12.21 9.10
CA ILE A 18 24.87 -11.10 8.37
C ILE A 18 23.80 -10.15 7.85
N SER A 19 22.88 -10.62 7.03
CA SER A 19 21.87 -9.78 6.37
C SER A 19 20.81 -9.24 7.33
N GLN A 20 20.54 -9.91 8.46
CA GLN A 20 19.49 -9.50 9.39
C GLN A 20 19.99 -8.90 10.71
N LEU A 21 21.21 -9.23 11.13
CA LEU A 21 21.82 -8.68 12.36
C LEU A 21 22.84 -7.56 12.10
N THR A 22 23.05 -7.18 10.84
CA THR A 22 23.92 -6.04 10.45
C THR A 22 23.18 -5.05 9.55
N TYR A 23 23.80 -3.89 9.30
CA TYR A 23 23.24 -2.82 8.45
C TYR A 23 23.41 -3.06 6.94
N GLY A 24 23.85 -4.26 6.52
CA GLY A 24 24.50 -4.51 5.23
C GLY A 24 23.74 -4.20 3.93
N ASN A 25 22.41 -4.06 3.96
CA ASN A 25 21.59 -3.85 2.75
C ASN A 25 21.24 -2.38 2.47
N GLY A 26 21.67 -1.45 3.32
CA GLY A 26 21.45 -0.02 3.15
C GLY A 26 20.01 0.46 3.46
N PRO A 27 19.76 1.77 3.34
CA PRO A 27 18.58 2.40 3.94
C PRO A 27 17.27 2.17 3.18
N ARG A 28 17.30 1.56 1.99
CA ARG A 28 16.12 1.45 1.12
C ARG A 28 15.21 0.26 1.42
N GLY A 29 15.65 -0.65 2.29
CA GLY A 29 15.02 -1.94 2.54
C GLY A 29 15.83 -3.10 1.98
N SER A 30 15.45 -4.33 2.34
CA SER A 30 16.13 -5.54 1.88
C SER A 30 15.88 -5.74 0.38
N PRO A 31 16.92 -6.09 -0.41
CA PRO A 31 16.74 -6.39 -1.83
C PRO A 31 15.73 -7.51 -2.08
N ARG A 32 15.61 -8.46 -1.14
CA ARG A 32 14.62 -9.53 -1.18
C ARG A 32 13.20 -8.96 -1.11
N LEU A 33 12.90 -8.13 -0.11
CA LEU A 33 11.59 -7.51 0.03
C LEU A 33 11.26 -6.58 -1.15
N GLN A 34 12.23 -5.81 -1.65
CA GLN A 34 12.00 -4.95 -2.82
C GLN A 34 11.61 -5.76 -4.07
N ARG A 35 12.27 -6.89 -4.33
CA ARG A 35 11.91 -7.80 -5.44
C ARG A 35 10.53 -8.43 -5.24
N ALA A 36 10.24 -8.89 -4.02
CA ALA A 36 8.96 -9.46 -3.66
C ALA A 36 7.81 -8.45 -3.83
N LEU A 37 7.99 -7.21 -3.38
CA LEU A 37 7.04 -6.12 -3.55
C LEU A 37 6.84 -5.74 -5.03
N ALA A 38 7.92 -5.66 -5.82
CA ALA A 38 7.80 -5.40 -7.25
C ALA A 38 6.97 -6.49 -7.96
N SER A 39 7.25 -7.77 -7.67
CA SER A 39 6.46 -8.90 -8.18
C SER A 39 4.99 -8.82 -7.74
N PHE A 40 4.75 -8.50 -6.46
CA PHE A 40 3.41 -8.33 -5.92
C PHE A 40 2.63 -7.19 -6.61
N LEU A 41 3.25 -6.02 -6.79
CA LEU A 41 2.65 -4.89 -7.51
C LEU A 41 2.30 -5.30 -8.95
N ASN A 42 3.23 -5.94 -9.66
CA ASN A 42 2.99 -6.40 -11.03
C ASN A 42 1.81 -7.38 -11.13
N ARG A 43 1.59 -8.23 -10.12
CA ARG A 43 0.46 -9.18 -10.07
C ARG A 43 -0.87 -8.55 -9.62
N LYS A 44 -0.83 -7.68 -8.60
CA LYS A 44 -2.04 -7.25 -7.86
C LYS A 44 -2.49 -5.83 -8.18
N PHE A 45 -1.62 -5.02 -8.75
CA PHE A 45 -1.87 -3.62 -9.09
C PHE A 45 -1.85 -3.39 -10.61
N SER A 46 -1.47 -4.41 -11.39
CA SER A 46 -1.49 -4.42 -12.86
C SER A 46 -0.97 -3.13 -13.50
N PRO A 47 0.25 -2.69 -13.16
CA PRO A 47 0.78 -1.43 -13.63
C PRO A 47 0.98 -1.45 -15.16
N LEU A 48 0.76 -0.32 -15.83
CA LEU A 48 1.00 -0.20 -17.28
C LEU A 48 2.45 -0.48 -17.66
N GLU A 49 3.36 0.04 -16.85
CA GLU A 49 4.79 -0.25 -16.93
C GLU A 49 5.19 -1.07 -15.71
N PRO A 50 5.87 -2.23 -15.88
CA PRO A 50 6.26 -3.08 -14.77
C PRO A 50 7.06 -2.34 -13.70
N ALA A 51 6.63 -2.48 -12.44
CA ALA A 51 7.34 -1.99 -11.28
C ALA A 51 8.68 -2.73 -11.13
N LYS A 52 9.76 -1.99 -10.89
CA LYS A 52 11.10 -2.55 -10.64
C LYS A 52 11.43 -2.45 -9.16
N SER A 53 12.28 -3.35 -8.67
CA SER A 53 12.76 -3.30 -7.28
C SER A 53 13.45 -1.98 -6.95
N ASP A 54 14.11 -1.37 -7.94
CA ASP A 54 14.81 -0.10 -7.78
C ASP A 54 13.88 1.11 -7.62
N ASP A 55 12.60 0.95 -7.97
CA ASP A 55 11.55 1.96 -7.81
C ASP A 55 10.92 1.93 -6.41
N ILE A 56 11.36 1.02 -5.53
CA ILE A 56 10.73 0.76 -4.24
C ILE A 56 11.65 1.14 -3.09
N ILE A 57 11.12 1.91 -2.14
CA ILE A 57 11.73 2.13 -0.82
C ILE A 57 10.79 1.64 0.28
N VAL A 58 11.36 0.99 1.29
CA VAL A 58 10.64 0.44 2.45
C VAL A 58 10.91 1.29 3.68
N MET A 59 9.84 1.64 4.40
CA MET A 59 9.92 2.38 5.67
C MET A 59 8.98 1.77 6.71
N ALA A 60 9.03 2.27 7.95
CA ALA A 60 8.25 1.76 9.09
C ALA A 60 6.72 2.04 9.01
N GLY A 61 6.08 1.73 7.89
CA GLY A 61 4.66 2.00 7.58
C GLY A 61 4.47 3.11 6.56
N VAL A 62 3.22 3.30 6.12
CA VAL A 62 2.86 4.35 5.14
C VAL A 62 2.92 5.76 5.75
N THR A 63 2.63 5.91 7.05
CA THR A 63 2.72 7.23 7.69
C THR A 63 4.14 7.82 7.64
N PRO A 64 5.22 7.09 8.01
CA PRO A 64 6.58 7.59 7.80
C PRO A 64 6.95 7.80 6.33
N VAL A 65 6.38 7.03 5.39
CA VAL A 65 6.58 7.25 3.95
C VAL A 65 6.06 8.63 3.56
N ILE A 66 4.81 8.95 3.92
CA ILE A 66 4.18 10.23 3.59
C ILE A 66 4.90 11.39 4.28
N ASP A 67 5.29 11.23 5.53
CA ASP A 67 6.04 12.24 6.28
C ASP A 67 7.40 12.54 5.61
N ALA A 68 8.19 11.50 5.32
CA ALA A 68 9.47 11.65 4.64
C ALA A 68 9.34 12.24 3.23
N LEU A 69 8.26 11.91 2.50
CA LEU A 69 7.94 12.51 1.20
C LEU A 69 7.65 13.99 1.33
N THR A 70 6.87 14.38 2.34
CA THR A 70 6.51 15.78 2.59
C THR A 70 7.78 16.59 2.87
N TRP A 71 8.67 16.07 3.72
CA TRP A 71 9.97 16.69 3.99
C TRP A 71 10.90 16.76 2.77
N ALA A 72 10.83 15.77 1.86
CA ALA A 72 11.68 15.72 0.69
C ALA A 72 11.17 16.57 -0.49
N LEU A 73 9.86 16.85 -0.55
CA LEU A 73 9.20 17.50 -1.67
C LEU A 73 8.79 18.95 -1.39
N CYS A 74 8.40 19.27 -0.17
CA CYS A 74 7.73 20.53 0.15
C CYS A 74 8.57 21.43 1.04
N ASN A 75 8.55 22.72 0.73
CA ASN A 75 8.86 23.80 1.65
C ASN A 75 7.58 24.36 2.30
N GLU A 76 7.76 25.27 3.24
CA GLU A 76 6.65 26.03 3.82
C GLU A 76 5.83 26.74 2.72
N GLY A 77 4.51 26.51 2.71
CA GLY A 77 3.59 27.08 1.72
C GLY A 77 3.39 26.23 0.46
N GLU A 78 4.16 25.15 0.27
CA GLU A 78 3.96 24.20 -0.83
C GLU A 78 3.02 23.05 -0.43
N GLY A 79 2.41 22.42 -1.42
CA GLY A 79 1.38 21.39 -1.21
C GLY A 79 1.59 20.15 -2.06
N ILE A 80 1.05 19.05 -1.58
CA ILE A 80 0.97 17.74 -2.26
C ILE A 80 -0.46 17.23 -2.19
N ILE A 81 -0.84 16.39 -3.15
CA ILE A 81 -2.17 15.76 -3.16
C ILE A 81 -2.02 14.28 -2.86
N ILE A 82 -2.74 13.82 -1.85
CA ILE A 82 -2.71 12.45 -1.36
C ILE A 82 -4.13 11.86 -1.40
N PRO A 83 -4.64 11.44 -2.56
CA PRO A 83 -5.85 10.64 -2.56
C PRO A 83 -5.55 9.29 -1.90
N GLN A 84 -6.53 8.76 -1.19
CA GLN A 84 -6.44 7.42 -0.64
C GLN A 84 -7.45 6.53 -1.38
N PRO A 85 -7.16 5.93 -2.55
CA PRO A 85 -8.06 4.96 -3.15
C PRO A 85 -7.66 3.54 -2.68
N PRO A 86 -8.54 2.76 -2.02
CA PRO A 86 -9.91 3.06 -1.56
C PRO A 86 -10.00 4.07 -0.40
N HIS A 87 -11.01 4.93 -0.43
CA HIS A 87 -11.17 6.10 0.45
C HIS A 87 -11.43 5.73 1.89
N ASN A 88 -10.61 6.26 2.78
CA ASN A 88 -10.87 6.29 4.22
C ASN A 88 -11.47 7.67 4.58
N PRO A 89 -12.67 7.77 5.18
CA PRO A 89 -13.45 6.74 5.86
C PRO A 89 -14.59 6.10 5.06
N LEU A 90 -14.76 6.44 3.77
CA LEU A 90 -15.96 6.06 3.02
C LEU A 90 -15.97 4.60 2.51
N GLY A 91 -14.83 3.92 2.51
CA GLY A 91 -14.66 2.55 2.02
C GLY A 91 -14.78 2.39 0.50
N ARG A 92 -14.70 3.48 -0.29
CA ARG A 92 -15.00 3.45 -1.74
C ARG A 92 -13.77 3.55 -2.61
N CYS A 93 -13.74 2.76 -3.68
CA CYS A 93 -12.78 2.95 -4.76
C CYS A 93 -13.08 4.23 -5.54
N TYR A 94 -12.03 4.86 -6.06
CA TYR A 94 -12.19 5.98 -6.97
C TYR A 94 -12.37 5.47 -8.40
N PRO A 95 -13.35 6.00 -9.15
CA PRO A 95 -13.43 5.72 -10.56
C PRO A 95 -12.15 6.17 -11.30
N PRO A 96 -11.70 5.45 -12.34
CA PRO A 96 -10.50 5.80 -13.10
C PRO A 96 -10.46 7.25 -13.60
N GLU A 97 -11.60 7.80 -14.00
CA GLU A 97 -11.75 9.19 -14.42
C GLU A 97 -11.47 10.19 -13.30
N THR A 98 -11.79 9.85 -12.05
CA THR A 98 -11.48 10.69 -10.89
C THR A 98 -9.97 10.74 -10.65
N ILE A 99 -9.30 9.58 -10.74
CA ILE A 99 -7.84 9.49 -10.60
C ILE A 99 -7.16 10.26 -11.73
N ARG A 100 -7.64 10.15 -12.98
CA ARG A 100 -7.17 10.95 -14.13
C ARG A 100 -7.36 12.45 -13.94
N ALA A 101 -8.52 12.88 -13.43
CA ALA A 101 -8.78 14.29 -13.17
C ALA A 101 -7.84 14.86 -12.10
N ILE A 102 -7.62 14.12 -11.01
CA ILE A 102 -6.65 14.49 -9.96
C ILE A 102 -5.24 14.57 -10.55
N ALA A 103 -4.82 13.57 -11.34
CA ALA A 103 -3.51 13.59 -11.98
C ALA A 103 -3.33 14.78 -12.94
N GLY A 104 -4.34 15.10 -13.74
CA GLY A 104 -4.34 16.26 -14.63
C GLY A 104 -4.27 17.59 -13.87
N PHE A 105 -4.97 17.70 -12.74
CA PHE A 105 -4.85 18.84 -11.83
C PHE A 105 -3.43 18.97 -11.28
N CYS A 106 -2.85 17.87 -10.78
CA CYS A 106 -1.47 17.87 -10.29
C CYS A 106 -0.49 18.32 -11.39
N GLN A 107 -0.64 17.81 -12.60
CA GLN A 107 0.21 18.20 -13.73
C GLN A 107 0.08 19.68 -14.07
N ALA A 108 -1.14 20.22 -14.16
CA ALA A 108 -1.39 21.62 -14.48
C ALA A 108 -0.81 22.59 -13.44
N HIS A 109 -0.76 22.16 -12.18
CA HIS A 109 -0.26 22.95 -11.06
C HIS A 109 1.15 22.59 -10.60
N ASN A 110 1.87 21.76 -11.37
CA ASN A 110 3.23 21.30 -11.03
C ASN A 110 3.32 20.60 -9.65
N LEU A 111 2.28 19.90 -9.23
CA LEU A 111 2.19 19.19 -7.96
C LEU A 111 2.57 17.71 -8.11
N HIS A 112 3.01 17.11 -7.02
CA HIS A 112 3.17 15.66 -6.91
C HIS A 112 1.85 14.99 -6.51
N LEU A 113 1.60 13.82 -7.08
CA LEU A 113 0.48 12.94 -6.75
C LEU A 113 0.99 11.73 -5.97
N ILE A 114 0.50 11.56 -4.74
CA ILE A 114 0.83 10.42 -3.87
C ILE A 114 -0.43 9.57 -3.68
N SER A 115 -0.61 8.52 -4.47
CA SER A 115 -1.73 7.59 -4.31
C SER A 115 -1.49 6.69 -3.09
N ASP A 116 -2.23 6.89 -2.01
CA ASP A 116 -2.18 6.01 -0.84
C ASP A 116 -3.15 4.83 -1.02
N GLU A 117 -2.61 3.72 -1.46
CA GLU A 117 -3.39 2.53 -1.85
C GLU A 117 -3.39 1.47 -0.74
N ILE A 118 -3.26 1.88 0.53
CA ILE A 118 -3.12 0.98 1.70
C ILE A 118 -4.27 -0.04 1.88
N TYR A 119 -5.43 0.20 1.26
CA TYR A 119 -6.61 -0.68 1.27
C TYR A 119 -6.85 -1.41 -0.06
N ALA A 120 -5.89 -1.41 -0.98
CA ALA A 120 -6.02 -1.97 -2.33
C ALA A 120 -6.57 -3.41 -2.39
N GLN A 121 -6.25 -4.25 -1.40
CA GLN A 121 -6.69 -5.64 -1.32
C GLN A 121 -7.83 -5.88 -0.32
N SER A 122 -8.35 -4.83 0.31
CA SER A 122 -9.48 -4.87 1.25
C SER A 122 -10.86 -4.68 0.59
N ILE A 123 -10.96 -4.87 -0.73
CA ILE A 123 -12.24 -4.79 -1.47
C ILE A 123 -13.01 -6.10 -1.34
N TYR A 124 -14.19 -6.07 -0.74
CA TYR A 124 -15.05 -7.24 -0.56
C TYR A 124 -16.38 -7.05 -1.29
N ASN A 125 -17.12 -8.15 -1.51
CA ASN A 125 -18.42 -8.08 -2.14
C ASN A 125 -19.47 -7.61 -1.13
N ASN A 126 -20.14 -6.51 -1.45
CA ASN A 126 -21.23 -5.96 -0.66
C ASN A 126 -22.55 -6.08 -1.44
N PRO A 127 -23.49 -6.93 -0.98
CA PRO A 127 -24.77 -7.11 -1.63
C PRO A 127 -25.64 -5.84 -1.68
N ASP A 128 -25.42 -4.88 -0.77
CA ASP A 128 -26.20 -3.64 -0.69
C ASP A 128 -25.62 -2.54 -1.61
N ALA A 129 -24.46 -2.76 -2.25
CA ALA A 129 -23.82 -1.76 -3.09
C ALA A 129 -24.50 -1.65 -4.46
N THR A 130 -25.04 -0.48 -4.76
CA THR A 130 -25.73 -0.20 -6.03
C THR A 130 -24.81 0.35 -7.12
N ASP A 131 -23.63 0.84 -6.75
CA ASP A 131 -22.66 1.51 -7.63
C ASP A 131 -21.25 1.03 -7.32
N VAL A 132 -20.97 -0.22 -7.68
CA VAL A 132 -19.70 -0.90 -7.36
C VAL A 132 -18.62 -0.42 -8.33
N VAL A 133 -17.64 0.30 -7.79
CA VAL A 133 -16.44 0.70 -8.52
C VAL A 133 -15.30 -0.25 -8.16
N PRO A 134 -14.74 -1.00 -9.13
CA PRO A 134 -13.60 -1.86 -8.84
C PRO A 134 -12.37 -1.01 -8.50
N PHE A 135 -11.52 -1.53 -7.62
CA PHE A 135 -10.24 -0.90 -7.35
C PHE A 135 -9.37 -0.89 -8.61
N THR A 136 -8.84 0.28 -8.96
CA THR A 136 -7.85 0.45 -10.02
C THR A 136 -6.70 1.26 -9.46
N SER A 137 -5.50 0.68 -9.46
CA SER A 137 -4.29 1.38 -9.02
C SER A 137 -3.98 2.55 -9.95
N ALA A 138 -3.42 3.63 -9.40
CA ALA A 138 -2.88 4.73 -10.20
C ALA A 138 -1.76 4.26 -11.15
N LEU A 139 -1.05 3.16 -10.83
CA LEU A 139 -0.04 2.58 -11.71
C LEU A 139 -0.63 1.88 -12.94
N ALA A 140 -1.90 1.45 -12.87
CA ALA A 140 -2.59 0.75 -13.96
C ALA A 140 -3.22 1.70 -14.99
N LEU A 141 -3.15 3.01 -14.75
CA LEU A 141 -3.82 4.02 -15.54
C LEU A 141 -2.83 4.81 -16.38
N ASP A 142 -3.25 5.12 -17.61
CA ASP A 142 -2.61 6.17 -18.39
C ASP A 142 -3.08 7.51 -17.81
N LEU A 143 -2.20 8.13 -17.03
CA LEU A 143 -2.46 9.34 -16.27
C LEU A 143 -1.77 10.52 -16.94
N PRO A 144 -2.45 11.68 -17.09
CA PRO A 144 -1.87 12.88 -17.70
C PRO A 144 -0.96 13.63 -16.71
N ILE A 145 0.05 12.95 -16.16
CA ILE A 145 1.04 13.49 -15.23
C ILE A 145 2.43 12.94 -15.56
N ASP A 146 3.46 13.75 -15.33
CA ASP A 146 4.84 13.27 -15.36
C ASP A 146 5.02 12.08 -14.41
N THR A 147 5.56 10.96 -14.91
CA THR A 147 5.78 9.74 -14.12
C THR A 147 6.77 9.95 -12.97
N GLN A 148 7.60 10.99 -13.00
CA GLN A 148 8.45 11.41 -11.87
C GLN A 148 7.68 12.13 -10.74
N LYS A 149 6.41 12.48 -10.98
CA LYS A 149 5.51 13.11 -10.01
C LYS A 149 4.41 12.19 -9.50
N LEU A 150 4.34 10.97 -10.04
CA LEU A 150 3.45 9.92 -9.58
C LEU A 150 4.16 9.00 -8.59
N HIS A 151 3.60 8.92 -7.39
CA HIS A 151 4.09 8.04 -6.33
C HIS A 151 2.95 7.21 -5.77
N VAL A 152 3.20 5.94 -5.45
CA VAL A 152 2.18 5.04 -4.88
C VAL A 152 2.68 4.47 -3.57
N ALA A 153 1.92 4.70 -2.50
CA ALA A 153 2.20 4.17 -1.18
C ALA A 153 1.32 2.95 -0.88
N TYR A 154 1.91 1.95 -0.23
CA TYR A 154 1.22 0.73 0.19
C TYR A 154 1.86 0.16 1.46
N GLY A 155 1.20 -0.78 2.14
CA GLY A 155 1.77 -1.37 3.35
C GLY A 155 1.05 -2.62 3.85
N ALA A 156 1.70 -3.33 4.77
CA ALA A 156 1.17 -4.54 5.39
C ALA A 156 0.07 -4.27 6.44
N SER A 157 -0.17 -3.01 6.77
CA SER A 157 -0.92 -2.65 7.98
C SER A 157 -2.40 -3.02 7.92
N LYS A 158 -3.03 -2.94 6.75
CA LYS A 158 -4.48 -3.16 6.58
C LYS A 158 -4.74 -4.49 5.92
N ASP A 159 -4.24 -4.66 4.69
CA ASP A 159 -4.50 -5.85 3.88
C ASP A 159 -3.88 -7.13 4.44
N PHE A 160 -2.74 -7.02 5.13
CA PHE A 160 -2.08 -8.16 5.78
C PHE A 160 -2.37 -8.27 7.29
N CYS A 161 -3.24 -7.43 7.85
CA CYS A 161 -3.52 -7.34 9.29
C CYS A 161 -2.24 -7.28 10.16
N ALA A 162 -1.17 -6.66 9.64
CA ALA A 162 0.16 -6.67 10.26
C ALA A 162 0.63 -5.26 10.63
N ASN A 163 -0.28 -4.43 11.15
CA ASN A 163 0.02 -3.05 11.56
C ASN A 163 1.13 -2.98 12.62
N GLY A 164 1.21 -3.96 13.53
CA GLY A 164 2.29 -4.05 14.53
C GLY A 164 3.68 -4.29 13.95
N LEU A 165 3.79 -4.84 12.74
CA LEU A 165 5.09 -5.06 12.07
C LEU A 165 5.66 -3.78 11.44
N ARG A 166 4.85 -2.72 11.32
CA ARG A 166 5.25 -1.40 10.80
C ARG A 166 5.97 -1.53 9.46
N LEU A 167 5.32 -2.10 8.46
CA LEU A 167 5.87 -2.25 7.11
C LEU A 167 5.06 -1.44 6.11
N GLY A 168 5.74 -0.53 5.42
CA GLY A 168 5.20 0.29 4.34
C GLY A 168 6.22 0.45 3.23
N MET A 169 5.72 0.77 2.04
CA MET A 169 6.53 0.94 0.86
C MET A 169 6.05 2.17 0.07
N LEU A 170 6.99 2.76 -0.64
CA LEU A 170 6.73 3.76 -1.66
C LEU A 170 7.28 3.25 -2.99
N HIS A 171 6.44 3.26 -4.01
CA HIS A 171 6.85 3.14 -5.40
C HIS A 171 6.99 4.54 -6.01
N THR A 172 8.18 4.88 -6.51
CA THR A 172 8.46 6.13 -7.23
C THR A 172 9.49 5.94 -8.34
N ARG A 173 9.27 6.57 -9.50
CA ARG A 173 10.24 6.61 -10.60
C ARG A 173 11.21 7.80 -10.51
N ASN A 174 11.03 8.68 -9.52
CA ASN A 174 11.87 9.84 -9.34
C ASN A 174 13.16 9.47 -8.60
N ARG A 175 14.27 9.41 -9.33
CA ARG A 175 15.58 9.00 -8.79
C ARG A 175 16.16 10.02 -7.80
N GLY A 176 15.91 11.31 -8.01
CA GLY A 176 16.31 12.36 -7.07
C GLY A 176 15.59 12.20 -5.73
N LEU A 177 14.27 11.99 -5.79
CA LEU A 177 13.45 11.74 -4.62
C LEU A 177 13.83 10.44 -3.92
N MET A 178 14.14 9.37 -4.66
CA MET A 178 14.64 8.11 -4.09
C MET A 178 15.90 8.32 -3.23
N GLY A 179 16.82 9.18 -3.68
CA GLY A 179 18.01 9.56 -2.91
C GLY A 179 17.65 10.31 -1.62
N ALA A 180 16.78 11.32 -1.71
CA ALA A 180 16.32 12.08 -0.54
C ALA A 180 15.58 11.20 0.48
N MET A 181 14.67 10.35 -0.01
CA MET A 181 13.93 9.39 0.79
C MET A 181 14.86 8.39 1.48
N ALA A 182 15.92 7.92 0.80
CA ALA A 182 16.91 7.03 1.41
C ALA A 182 17.65 7.69 2.59
N SER A 183 17.94 8.99 2.53
CA SER A 183 18.52 9.73 3.65
C SER A 183 17.55 9.82 4.84
N ASN A 184 16.26 10.08 4.58
CA ASN A 184 15.24 10.14 5.63
C ASN A 184 14.91 8.75 6.21
N ALA A 185 14.94 7.69 5.39
CA ALA A 185 14.68 6.32 5.82
C ALA A 185 15.68 5.81 6.87
N MET A 186 16.87 6.41 6.99
CA MET A 186 17.81 6.11 8.06
C MET A 186 17.22 6.28 9.46
N LEU A 187 16.23 7.16 9.63
CA LEU A 187 15.61 7.46 10.92
C LEU A 187 14.47 6.48 11.28
N GLY A 188 14.07 5.59 10.37
CA GLY A 188 12.86 4.79 10.55
C GLY A 188 12.73 3.59 9.62
N TRP A 189 13.82 2.96 9.18
CA TRP A 189 13.70 1.71 8.44
C TRP A 189 13.24 0.57 9.37
N PRO A 190 12.38 -0.35 8.89
CA PRO A 190 11.96 -1.49 9.69
C PRO A 190 13.12 -2.51 9.83
N PRO A 191 13.19 -3.29 10.91
CA PRO A 191 14.21 -4.33 11.06
C PRO A 191 14.16 -5.33 9.90
N TYR A 192 15.32 -5.76 9.39
CA TYR A 192 15.39 -6.68 8.24
C TYR A 192 14.70 -8.02 8.51
N LEU A 193 14.74 -8.52 9.74
CA LEU A 193 13.99 -9.73 10.13
C LEU A 193 12.49 -9.60 9.81
N VAL A 194 11.91 -8.43 10.08
CA VAL A 194 10.48 -8.15 9.84
C VAL A 194 10.22 -7.96 8.35
N GLN A 195 11.17 -7.35 7.62
CA GLN A 195 11.09 -7.24 6.16
C GLN A 195 11.10 -8.61 5.48
N ASP A 196 11.92 -9.55 5.97
CA ASP A 196 12.02 -10.91 5.42
C ASP A 196 10.77 -11.74 5.68
N ILE A 197 10.08 -11.52 6.81
CA ILE A 197 8.76 -12.12 7.06
C ILE A 197 7.78 -11.72 5.95
N TRP A 198 7.71 -10.41 5.63
CA TRP A 198 6.79 -9.95 4.60
C TRP A 198 7.24 -10.38 3.21
N ALA A 199 8.54 -10.40 2.94
CA ALA A 199 9.08 -10.92 1.69
C ALA A 199 8.69 -12.39 1.49
N ALA A 200 8.84 -13.23 2.52
CA ALA A 200 8.45 -14.64 2.48
C ALA A 200 6.95 -14.81 2.22
N MET A 201 6.09 -13.99 2.85
CA MET A 201 4.65 -14.00 2.57
C MET A 201 4.38 -13.70 1.09
N LEU A 202 4.98 -12.63 0.56
CA LEU A 202 4.77 -12.16 -0.82
C LEU A 202 5.36 -13.10 -1.89
N GLU A 203 6.44 -13.80 -1.56
CA GLU A 203 7.07 -14.82 -2.42
C GLU A 203 6.20 -16.09 -2.53
N ASP A 204 5.49 -16.46 -1.45
CA ASP A 204 4.50 -17.53 -1.48
C ASP A 204 3.18 -16.99 -2.05
N THR A 205 3.05 -17.10 -3.37
CA THR A 205 1.92 -16.53 -4.11
C THR A 205 0.60 -17.18 -3.78
N ASP A 206 0.62 -18.50 -3.52
CA ASP A 206 -0.57 -19.28 -3.20
C ASP A 206 -1.07 -18.92 -1.80
N TYR A 207 -0.16 -18.87 -0.82
CA TYR A 207 -0.47 -18.39 0.53
C TYR A 207 -1.00 -16.95 0.53
N THR A 208 -0.34 -16.05 -0.22
CA THR A 208 -0.79 -14.65 -0.31
C THR A 208 -2.20 -14.54 -0.87
N ASP A 209 -2.52 -15.30 -1.92
CA ASP A 209 -3.82 -15.24 -2.58
C ASP A 209 -4.93 -15.83 -1.71
N GLU A 210 -4.64 -16.95 -1.03
CA GLU A 210 -5.54 -17.54 -0.04
C GLU A 210 -5.77 -16.58 1.13
N PHE A 211 -4.71 -16.00 1.68
CA PHE A 211 -4.77 -15.09 2.83
C PHE A 211 -5.61 -13.84 2.50
N LEU A 212 -5.33 -13.17 1.39
CA LEU A 212 -6.07 -11.98 0.96
C LEU A 212 -7.52 -12.32 0.60
N GLY A 213 -7.75 -13.49 -0.02
CA GLY A 213 -9.08 -14.02 -0.28
C GLY A 213 -9.90 -14.19 1.00
N LYS A 214 -9.32 -14.86 2.01
CA LYS A 214 -9.97 -15.06 3.30
C LYS A 214 -10.19 -13.74 4.05
N ASN A 215 -9.25 -12.80 3.95
CA ASN A 215 -9.41 -11.48 4.55
C ASN A 215 -10.65 -10.76 3.99
N ARG A 216 -10.83 -10.74 2.66
CA ARG A 216 -12.00 -10.14 2.00
C ARG A 216 -13.31 -10.80 2.40
N GLU A 217 -13.34 -12.12 2.51
CA GLU A 217 -14.52 -12.86 2.98
C GLU A 217 -14.91 -12.42 4.39
N LEU A 218 -13.96 -12.39 5.32
CA LEU A 218 -14.19 -11.97 6.71
C LEU A 218 -14.58 -10.50 6.84
N LEU A 219 -14.04 -9.63 5.97
CA LEU A 219 -14.46 -8.22 5.89
C LEU A 219 -15.92 -8.11 5.47
N GLY A 220 -16.35 -8.87 4.45
CA GLY A 220 -17.75 -8.92 4.02
C GLY A 220 -18.69 -9.47 5.09
N GLU A 221 -18.30 -10.53 5.80
CA GLU A 221 -19.05 -11.05 6.95
C GLU A 221 -19.19 -10.01 8.07
N SER A 222 -18.08 -9.34 8.40
CA SER A 222 -18.05 -8.30 9.45
C SER A 222 -18.91 -7.10 9.07
N TYR A 223 -18.86 -6.67 7.81
CA TYR A 223 -19.73 -5.64 7.27
C TYR A 223 -21.20 -6.02 7.44
N LYS A 224 -21.58 -7.23 7.02
CA LYS A 224 -22.96 -7.74 7.13
C LYS A 224 -23.47 -7.70 8.58
N VAL A 225 -22.66 -8.15 9.54
CA VAL A 225 -23.02 -8.13 10.97
C VAL A 225 -23.33 -6.71 11.44
N VAL A 226 -22.49 -5.74 11.08
CA VAL A 226 -22.69 -4.33 11.48
C VAL A 226 -23.92 -3.74 10.77
N THR A 227 -24.09 -3.99 9.47
CA THR A 227 -25.22 -3.43 8.72
C THR A 227 -26.57 -4.02 9.13
N ASP A 228 -26.62 -5.31 9.44
CA ASP A 228 -27.85 -5.96 9.93
C ASP A 228 -28.28 -5.34 11.26
N PHE A 229 -27.33 -5.13 12.18
CA PHE A 229 -27.59 -4.41 13.44
C PHE A 229 -28.10 -2.99 13.18
N LEU A 230 -27.48 -2.23 12.28
CA LEU A 230 -27.93 -0.87 11.95
C LEU A 230 -29.35 -0.86 11.35
N LYS A 231 -29.67 -1.81 10.47
CA LYS A 231 -31.03 -1.99 9.91
C LYS A 231 -32.06 -2.28 11.01
N GLU A 232 -31.73 -3.17 11.95
CA GLU A 232 -32.59 -3.50 13.10
C GLU A 232 -32.85 -2.29 14.00
N GLN A 233 -31.86 -1.41 14.17
CA GLN A 233 -32.00 -0.18 14.94
C GLN A 233 -32.59 1.00 14.14
N GLY A 234 -32.90 0.80 12.86
CA GLY A 234 -33.41 1.87 11.98
C GLY A 234 -32.40 2.98 11.70
N VAL A 235 -31.10 2.71 11.85
CA VAL A 235 -30.02 3.66 11.60
C VAL A 235 -29.57 3.56 10.15
N GLY A 236 -29.70 4.66 9.40
CA GLY A 236 -29.21 4.75 8.02
C GLY A 236 -27.68 4.71 7.96
N TYR A 237 -27.15 4.09 6.91
CA TYR A 237 -25.72 4.08 6.59
C TYR A 237 -25.53 4.16 5.07
N TYR A 238 -24.31 4.51 4.64
CA TYR A 238 -23.97 4.56 3.23
C TYR A 238 -23.60 3.16 2.72
N GLY A 239 -24.42 2.59 1.83
CA GLY A 239 -24.26 1.21 1.36
C GLY A 239 -23.37 0.98 0.15
N ASN A 240 -22.69 1.99 -0.42
CA ASN A 240 -22.07 1.89 -1.75
C ASN A 240 -20.56 1.55 -1.74
N SER A 241 -20.11 0.58 -0.95
CA SER A 241 -18.74 0.02 -1.08
C SER A 241 -18.79 -1.39 -1.60
#